data_AF-A0A3D4JTY2-F1
#
_entry.id   AF-A0A3D4JTY2-F1
#
_cell.length_a   1.000
_cell.length_b   1.000
_cell.length_c   1.000
_cell.angle_alpha   90.00
_cell.angle_beta   90.00
_cell.angle_gamma   90.00
#
_symmetry.space_group_name_H-M   'P 1'
#
loop_
_entity.id
_entity.type
_entity.pdbx_description
1 polymer ?
#
loop_
_entity_poly.entity_id
_entity_poly.type
_entity_poly.pdbx_seq_one_letter_code
_entity_poly.pdbx_strand_id
1 'polypeptide(L)'
;VFVDVAHVYSTLFKTYFVKEEVRKRKLLYYGIPALSWILGLILYQFGSLTFWSVLALVAVFHFIRQQYGFMRIYTRFEPNNWSKKLDEIAVYSATIFPMLYWFKTPRAFTWFVQNEFNWLQNLPDYVPVIKFLYFGILMIWIVKTVYKIFKTRQFNIPKIALISGTYLSWYFGIVYFNNDLVFTFLNVISHGIPYIALIYIREIKQKEDQNLNRLSLFKSAFGIFLFILVILAFAFFEEFLWEILVWNEHFSLHLNVSLDWFQFLVPLLVVPQLTHYLLDGFIWRKPKKVN
;
A
#
# COMPACT_ATOMS: atom_id res chain seq x y z
N VAL A 1 9.48 -8.31 4.11
CA VAL A 1 10.74 -7.51 4.01
C VAL A 1 11.04 -6.94 2.61
N PHE A 2 11.57 -7.73 1.67
CA PHE A 2 12.21 -7.19 0.43
C PHE A 2 11.28 -6.63 -0.65
N VAL A 3 9.97 -6.73 -0.45
CA VAL A 3 8.97 -6.08 -1.31
C VAL A 3 8.11 -5.14 -0.48
N ASP A 4 7.65 -5.59 0.69
CA ASP A 4 6.85 -4.76 1.59
C ASP A 4 7.66 -3.57 2.15
N VAL A 5 8.55 -3.79 3.10
CA VAL A 5 9.38 -2.71 3.65
C VAL A 5 10.20 -1.98 2.58
N ALA A 6 10.66 -2.68 1.53
CA ALA A 6 11.40 -2.04 0.43
C ALA A 6 10.55 -1.02 -0.38
N HIS A 7 9.25 -1.25 -0.58
CA HIS A 7 8.41 -0.28 -1.30
C HIS A 7 8.23 1.01 -0.50
N VAL A 8 8.12 0.92 0.84
CA VAL A 8 8.08 2.08 1.75
C VAL A 8 9.29 2.97 1.47
N TYR A 9 10.49 2.39 1.49
CA TYR A 9 11.75 3.13 1.28
C TYR A 9 11.96 3.63 -0.14
N SER A 10 11.32 3.02 -1.15
CA SER A 10 11.35 3.59 -2.51
C SER A 10 10.80 5.02 -2.55
N THR A 11 9.87 5.37 -1.64
CA THR A 11 9.31 6.72 -1.53
C THR A 11 10.37 7.80 -1.30
N LEU A 12 11.50 7.47 -0.65
CA LEU A 12 12.61 8.41 -0.41
C LEU A 12 13.12 9.06 -1.71
N PHE A 13 13.10 8.33 -2.83
CA PHE A 13 13.55 8.82 -4.15
C PHE A 13 12.63 9.89 -4.74
N LYS A 14 11.38 9.98 -4.28
CA LYS A 14 10.44 11.04 -4.64
C LYS A 14 10.44 12.20 -3.64
N THR A 15 10.86 11.93 -2.40
CA THR A 15 10.68 12.84 -1.27
C THR A 15 12.03 13.30 -0.71
N TYR A 16 12.57 12.61 0.29
CA TYR A 16 13.68 13.05 1.12
C TYR A 16 15.02 13.12 0.40
N PHE A 17 15.23 12.32 -0.66
CA PHE A 17 16.43 12.41 -1.51
C PHE A 17 16.38 13.57 -2.51
N VAL A 18 15.21 14.22 -2.67
CA VAL A 18 15.03 15.37 -3.56
C VAL A 18 14.99 16.64 -2.72
N LYS A 19 16.13 17.33 -2.64
CA LYS A 19 16.29 18.51 -1.78
C LYS A 19 15.32 19.64 -2.13
N GLU A 20 15.04 19.87 -3.42
CA GLU A 20 14.11 20.90 -3.86
C GLU A 20 12.69 20.61 -3.35
N GLU A 21 12.27 19.35 -3.35
CA GLU A 21 10.97 18.93 -2.85
C GLU A 21 10.83 19.19 -1.35
N VAL A 22 11.83 18.77 -0.56
CA VAL A 22 11.84 19.00 0.89
C VAL A 22 11.74 20.49 1.22
N ARG A 23 12.49 21.34 0.50
CA ARG A 23 12.45 22.79 0.68
C ARG A 23 11.09 23.39 0.34
N LYS A 24 10.42 22.89 -0.70
CA LYS A 24 9.11 23.39 -1.15
C LYS A 24 7.96 22.99 -0.22
N ARG A 25 8.04 21.80 0.40
CA ARG A 25 6.95 21.22 1.21
C ARG A 25 7.42 20.78 2.59
N LYS A 26 8.19 21.64 3.29
CA LYS A 26 8.77 21.33 4.61
C LYS A 26 7.77 20.79 5.63
N LEU A 27 6.60 21.44 5.75
CA LEU A 27 5.56 21.01 6.69
C LEU A 27 5.06 19.60 6.38
N LEU A 28 4.95 19.22 5.10
CA LEU A 28 4.54 17.87 4.73
C LEU A 28 5.62 16.86 5.11
N TYR A 29 6.88 17.12 4.75
CA TYR A 29 7.94 16.12 4.90
C TYR A 29 8.50 16.00 6.32
N TYR A 30 8.42 17.05 7.16
CA TYR A 30 8.77 16.95 8.58
C TYR A 30 7.55 16.73 9.47
N GLY A 31 6.41 17.30 9.10
CA GLY A 31 5.19 17.19 9.90
C GLY A 31 4.56 15.80 9.84
N ILE A 32 4.56 15.12 8.69
CA ILE A 32 3.95 13.77 8.60
C ILE A 32 4.72 12.72 9.43
N PRO A 33 6.06 12.64 9.42
CA PRO A 33 6.78 11.76 10.33
C PRO A 33 6.53 12.08 11.81
N ALA A 34 6.59 13.36 12.19
CA ALA A 34 6.33 13.78 13.57
C ALA A 34 4.89 13.43 14.00
N LEU A 35 3.91 13.68 13.14
CA LEU A 35 2.52 13.31 13.37
C LEU A 35 2.36 11.79 13.47
N SER A 36 3.02 11.02 12.61
CA SER A 36 3.00 9.55 12.63
C SER A 36 3.50 9.03 13.97
N TRP A 37 4.60 9.58 14.48
CA TRP A 37 5.14 9.21 15.78
C TRP A 37 4.20 9.58 16.93
N ILE A 38 3.71 10.83 16.98
CA ILE A 38 2.79 11.31 18.03
C ILE A 38 1.50 10.48 18.04
N LEU A 39 0.89 10.24 16.87
CA LEU A 39 -0.30 9.41 16.76
C LEU A 39 -0.01 7.98 17.21
N GLY A 40 1.15 7.43 16.85
CA GLY A 40 1.57 6.11 17.31
C GLY A 40 1.68 6.03 18.83
N LEU A 41 2.32 7.02 19.47
CA LEU A 41 2.43 7.11 20.93
C LEU A 41 1.04 7.16 21.58
N ILE A 42 0.15 8.03 21.10
CA ILE A 42 -1.23 8.17 21.62
C ILE A 42 -2.00 6.85 21.46
N LEU A 43 -1.96 6.23 20.28
CA LEU A 43 -2.68 4.98 20.00
C LEU A 43 -2.19 3.83 20.87
N TYR A 44 -0.89 3.74 21.13
CA TYR A 44 -0.33 2.68 21.98
C TYR A 44 -0.79 2.77 23.43
N GLN A 45 -1.15 3.95 23.93
CA GLN A 45 -1.74 4.12 25.27
C GLN A 45 -3.11 3.44 25.40
N PHE A 46 -3.82 3.19 24.29
CA PHE A 46 -5.07 2.42 24.28
C PHE A 46 -4.84 0.90 24.18
N GLY A 47 -3.59 0.46 24.33
CA GLY A 47 -3.18 -0.94 24.29
C GLY A 47 -2.59 -1.36 22.94
N SER A 48 -1.67 -2.32 23.01
CA SER A 48 -0.94 -2.85 21.84
C SER A 48 -1.88 -3.35 20.74
N LEU A 49 -2.91 -4.12 21.07
CA LEU A 49 -3.85 -4.63 20.06
C LEU A 49 -4.62 -3.50 19.36
N THR A 50 -5.05 -2.47 20.10
CA THR A 50 -5.72 -1.30 19.51
C THR A 50 -4.80 -0.57 18.54
N PHE A 51 -3.55 -0.35 18.93
CA PHE A 51 -2.52 0.26 18.09
C PHE A 51 -2.35 -0.51 16.77
N TRP A 52 -2.13 -1.83 16.83
CA TRP A 52 -1.93 -2.65 15.64
C TRP A 52 -3.19 -2.73 14.78
N SER A 53 -4.37 -2.81 15.38
CA SER A 53 -5.65 -2.83 14.66
C SER A 53 -5.87 -1.54 13.87
N VAL A 54 -5.59 -0.38 14.48
CA VAL A 54 -5.70 0.92 13.79
C VAL A 54 -4.65 1.03 12.69
N LEU A 55 -3.40 0.62 12.95
CA LEU A 55 -2.35 0.62 11.93
C LEU A 55 -2.71 -0.29 10.73
N ALA A 56 -3.27 -1.49 11.00
CA ALA A 56 -3.75 -2.41 9.99
C ALA A 56 -4.85 -1.77 9.13
N LEU A 57 -5.80 -1.05 9.73
CA LEU A 57 -6.83 -0.32 8.98
C LEU A 57 -6.25 0.81 8.11
N VAL A 58 -5.24 1.52 8.60
CA VAL A 58 -4.53 2.55 7.81
C VAL A 58 -3.78 1.91 6.64
N ALA A 59 -3.10 0.78 6.85
CA ALA A 59 -2.42 0.02 5.81
C ALA A 59 -3.41 -0.50 4.76
N VAL A 60 -4.53 -1.10 5.19
CA VAL A 60 -5.62 -1.55 4.31
C VAL A 60 -6.15 -0.39 3.47
N PHE A 61 -6.41 0.76 4.09
CA PHE A 61 -6.85 1.95 3.36
C PHE A 61 -5.81 2.38 2.31
N HIS A 62 -4.53 2.41 2.67
CA HIS A 62 -3.44 2.73 1.75
C HIS A 62 -3.40 1.75 0.56
N PHE A 63 -3.47 0.44 0.82
CA PHE A 63 -3.50 -0.61 -0.22
C PHE A 63 -4.69 -0.43 -1.18
N ILE A 64 -5.90 -0.17 -0.66
CA ILE A 64 -7.10 0.13 -1.46
C ILE A 64 -6.89 1.37 -2.33
N ARG A 65 -6.38 2.45 -1.73
CA ARG A 65 -6.18 3.73 -2.42
C ARG A 65 -5.11 3.64 -3.52
N GLN A 66 -4.11 2.78 -3.35
CA GLN A 66 -3.10 2.55 -4.37
C GLN A 66 -3.68 1.85 -5.60
N GLN A 67 -4.50 0.80 -5.43
CA GLN A 67 -5.19 0.12 -6.55
C GLN A 67 -6.05 1.12 -7.35
N TYR A 68 -6.80 1.96 -6.64
CA TYR A 68 -7.55 3.06 -7.25
C TYR A 68 -6.63 4.07 -7.96
N GLY A 69 -5.51 4.45 -7.35
CA GLY A 69 -4.52 5.36 -7.90
C GLY A 69 -3.96 4.88 -9.25
N PHE A 70 -3.59 3.60 -9.35
CA PHE A 70 -3.14 2.99 -10.60
C PHE A 70 -4.24 3.00 -11.67
N MET A 71 -5.48 2.67 -11.30
CA MET A 71 -6.60 2.70 -12.25
C MET A 71 -6.81 4.12 -12.80
N ARG A 72 -6.66 5.15 -11.95
CA ARG A 72 -6.76 6.56 -12.36
C ARG A 72 -5.66 6.98 -13.34
N ILE A 73 -4.48 6.35 -13.30
CA ILE A 73 -3.43 6.58 -14.31
C ILE A 73 -3.88 6.05 -15.67
N TYR A 74 -4.43 4.82 -15.73
CA TYR A 74 -4.86 4.20 -16.98
C TYR A 74 -6.17 4.76 -17.54
N THR A 75 -6.99 5.43 -16.73
CA THR A 75 -8.24 6.09 -17.15
C THR A 75 -8.13 7.61 -17.31
N ARG A 76 -6.92 8.18 -17.23
CA ARG A 76 -6.72 9.65 -17.21
C ARG A 76 -7.20 10.36 -18.47
N PHE A 77 -7.20 9.66 -19.61
CA PHE A 77 -7.67 10.17 -20.90
C PHE A 77 -9.09 9.68 -21.25
N GLU A 78 -9.71 8.85 -20.42
CA GLU A 78 -11.09 8.44 -20.62
C GLU A 78 -12.06 9.54 -20.12
N PRO A 79 -13.18 9.77 -20.83
CA PRO A 79 -14.18 10.76 -20.43
C PRO A 79 -14.76 10.43 -19.06
N ASN A 80 -15.07 11.47 -18.29
CA ASN A 80 -15.62 11.31 -16.95
C ASN A 80 -17.13 11.02 -17.01
N ASN A 81 -17.50 9.76 -17.22
CA ASN A 81 -18.88 9.31 -17.35
C ASN A 81 -19.19 8.09 -16.47
N TRP A 82 -20.42 7.57 -16.60
CA TRP A 82 -20.88 6.39 -15.85
C TRP A 82 -19.97 5.15 -16.04
N SER A 83 -19.39 4.94 -17.23
CA SER A 83 -18.46 3.83 -17.46
C SER A 83 -17.22 3.92 -16.57
N LYS A 84 -16.70 5.14 -16.35
CA LYS A 84 -15.55 5.38 -15.47
C LYS A 84 -15.93 5.21 -14.01
N LYS A 85 -17.11 5.69 -13.60
CA LYS A 85 -17.62 5.49 -12.23
C LYS A 85 -17.81 4.00 -11.90
N LEU A 86 -18.24 3.19 -12.87
CA LEU A 86 -18.29 1.74 -12.72
C LEU A 86 -16.91 1.09 -12.60
N ASP A 87 -15.88 1.61 -13.26
CA ASP A 87 -14.48 1.16 -13.04
C ASP A 87 -14.02 1.48 -11.61
N GLU A 88 -14.38 2.66 -11.09
CA GLU A 88 -14.08 3.06 -9.71
C GLU A 88 -14.78 2.15 -8.69
N ILE A 89 -16.10 1.93 -8.85
CA ILE A 89 -16.88 1.02 -8.00
C ILE A 89 -16.29 -0.39 -8.03
N ALA A 90 -15.91 -0.88 -9.22
CA ALA A 90 -15.34 -2.21 -9.38
C ALA A 90 -14.00 -2.40 -8.66
N VAL A 91 -13.12 -1.39 -8.67
CA VAL A 91 -11.86 -1.46 -7.90
C VAL A 91 -12.14 -1.45 -6.40
N TYR A 92 -13.04 -0.58 -5.92
CA TYR A 92 -13.36 -0.55 -4.51
C TYR A 92 -14.04 -1.84 -4.04
N SER A 93 -14.96 -2.42 -4.81
CA SER A 93 -15.57 -3.70 -4.46
C SER A 93 -14.55 -4.84 -4.49
N ALA A 94 -13.62 -4.84 -5.45
CA ALA A 94 -12.55 -5.83 -5.53
C ALA A 94 -11.71 -5.90 -4.25
N THR A 95 -11.50 -4.77 -3.58
CA THR A 95 -10.63 -4.69 -2.39
C THR A 95 -11.39 -4.63 -1.07
N ILE A 96 -12.54 -3.95 -1.00
CA ILE A 96 -13.32 -3.82 0.25
C ILE A 96 -13.99 -5.14 0.62
N PHE A 97 -14.55 -5.87 -0.35
CA PHE A 97 -15.24 -7.13 -0.05
C PHE A 97 -14.33 -8.14 0.64
N PRO A 98 -13.10 -8.44 0.15
CA PRO A 98 -12.21 -9.39 0.83
C PRO A 98 -11.86 -8.97 2.25
N MET A 99 -11.72 -7.67 2.52
CA MET A 99 -11.48 -7.18 3.88
C MET A 99 -12.70 -7.37 4.79
N LEU A 100 -13.90 -7.01 4.34
CA LEU A 100 -15.12 -7.26 5.10
C LEU A 100 -15.31 -8.76 5.35
N TYR A 101 -14.97 -9.59 4.37
CA TYR A 101 -14.97 -11.04 4.54
C TYR A 101 -13.98 -11.48 5.64
N TRP A 102 -12.74 -10.99 5.62
CA TRP A 102 -11.73 -11.27 6.65
C TRP A 102 -12.19 -10.79 8.04
N PHE A 103 -12.77 -9.59 8.15
CA PHE A 103 -13.22 -9.05 9.43
C PHE A 103 -14.26 -9.93 10.14
N LYS A 104 -15.09 -10.64 9.39
CA LYS A 104 -16.05 -11.61 9.95
C LYS A 104 -15.48 -13.02 10.08
N THR A 105 -14.64 -13.44 9.14
CA THR A 105 -14.19 -14.82 9.02
C THR A 105 -12.69 -14.92 9.34
N PRO A 106 -12.30 -15.57 10.46
CA PRO A 106 -10.91 -15.73 10.83
C PRO A 106 -10.08 -16.29 9.66
N ARG A 107 -8.88 -15.76 9.48
CA ARG A 107 -7.93 -16.19 8.45
C ARG A 107 -6.71 -16.85 9.10
N ALA A 108 -5.99 -17.66 8.34
CA ALA A 108 -4.77 -18.33 8.79
C ALA A 108 -3.51 -17.45 8.71
N PHE A 109 -3.68 -16.15 8.47
CA PHE A 109 -2.63 -15.16 8.33
C PHE A 109 -3.07 -13.87 9.00
N THR A 110 -2.09 -13.00 9.25
CA THR A 110 -2.27 -11.70 9.91
C THR A 110 -1.73 -10.60 9.01
N TRP A 111 -2.26 -9.39 9.16
CA TRP A 111 -1.68 -8.19 8.55
C TRP A 111 -0.44 -7.75 9.33
N PHE A 112 -0.59 -7.53 10.64
CA PHE A 112 0.52 -7.24 11.55
C PHE A 112 0.57 -8.23 12.70
N VAL A 113 -0.54 -8.41 13.42
CA VAL A 113 -0.60 -9.26 14.61
C VAL A 113 -1.87 -10.09 14.66
N GLN A 114 -1.86 -11.15 15.47
CA GLN A 114 -3.05 -11.96 15.69
C GLN A 114 -4.19 -11.14 16.31
N ASN A 115 -5.42 -11.44 15.89
CA ASN A 115 -6.66 -10.87 16.44
C ASN A 115 -6.94 -9.38 16.15
N GLU A 116 -6.16 -8.71 15.31
CA GLU A 116 -6.31 -7.28 14.98
C GLU A 116 -7.65 -6.90 14.30
N PHE A 117 -8.40 -7.89 13.80
CA PHE A 117 -9.72 -7.69 13.19
C PHE A 117 -10.89 -8.34 13.95
N ASN A 118 -10.67 -8.85 15.17
CA ASN A 118 -11.70 -9.60 15.89
C ASN A 118 -12.91 -8.76 16.34
N TRP A 119 -12.79 -7.43 16.37
CA TRP A 119 -13.81 -6.50 16.82
C TRP A 119 -15.12 -6.54 16.00
N LEU A 120 -15.12 -7.06 14.76
CA LEU A 120 -16.33 -7.23 13.93
C LEU A 120 -16.93 -8.63 13.97
N GLN A 121 -16.31 -9.60 14.66
CA GLN A 121 -16.80 -10.97 14.68
C GLN A 121 -18.16 -11.11 15.39
N ASN A 122 -18.48 -10.19 16.30
CA ASN A 122 -19.73 -10.18 17.07
C ASN A 122 -20.93 -9.61 16.32
N LEU A 123 -20.75 -9.00 15.14
CA LEU A 123 -21.87 -8.49 14.34
C LEU A 123 -22.72 -9.62 13.74
N PRO A 124 -24.00 -9.39 13.42
CA PRO A 124 -24.81 -10.31 12.64
C PRO A 124 -24.11 -10.73 11.33
N ASP A 125 -24.37 -11.94 10.84
CA ASP A 125 -23.70 -12.44 9.66
C ASP A 125 -24.09 -11.67 8.38
N TYR A 126 -23.22 -10.74 7.99
CA TYR A 126 -23.36 -9.93 6.78
C TYR A 126 -22.72 -10.56 5.53
N VAL A 127 -22.01 -11.69 5.69
CA VAL A 127 -21.24 -12.32 4.61
C VAL A 127 -22.09 -12.66 3.39
N PRO A 128 -23.31 -13.21 3.51
CA PRO A 128 -24.16 -13.50 2.35
C PRO A 128 -24.50 -12.26 1.53
N VAL A 129 -24.81 -11.14 2.21
CA VAL A 129 -25.18 -9.86 1.57
C VAL A 129 -24.00 -9.28 0.81
N ILE A 130 -22.83 -9.19 1.44
CA ILE A 130 -21.64 -8.62 0.77
C ILE A 130 -21.16 -9.51 -0.38
N LYS A 131 -21.32 -10.84 -0.30
CA LYS A 131 -21.02 -11.77 -1.40
C LYS A 131 -21.93 -11.51 -2.60
N PHE A 132 -23.23 -11.37 -2.37
CA PHE A 132 -24.18 -11.04 -3.42
C PHE A 132 -23.83 -9.71 -4.11
N LEU A 133 -23.56 -8.66 -3.32
CA LEU A 133 -23.15 -7.36 -3.85
C LEU A 133 -21.85 -7.44 -4.64
N TYR A 134 -20.85 -8.17 -4.14
CA TYR A 134 -19.56 -8.32 -4.79
C TYR A 134 -19.68 -8.95 -6.18
N PHE A 135 -20.35 -10.12 -6.28
CA PHE A 135 -20.53 -10.78 -7.57
C PHE A 135 -21.46 -10.00 -8.49
N GLY A 136 -22.46 -9.29 -7.96
CA GLY A 136 -23.30 -8.39 -8.73
C GLY A 136 -22.51 -7.24 -9.38
N ILE A 137 -21.65 -6.56 -8.61
CA ILE A 137 -20.80 -5.47 -9.12
C ILE A 137 -19.80 -6.01 -10.15
N LEU A 138 -19.17 -7.16 -9.87
CA LEU A 138 -18.25 -7.81 -10.81
C LEU A 138 -18.95 -8.14 -12.13
N MET A 139 -20.14 -8.73 -12.08
CA MET A 139 -20.90 -9.08 -13.29
C MET A 139 -21.29 -7.84 -14.09
N ILE A 140 -21.79 -6.79 -13.43
CA ILE A 140 -22.10 -5.50 -14.07
C ILE A 140 -20.85 -4.93 -14.75
N TRP A 141 -19.70 -4.96 -14.07
CA TRP A 141 -18.45 -4.46 -14.62
C TRP A 141 -17.98 -5.28 -15.84
N ILE A 142 -18.09 -6.61 -15.81
CA ILE A 142 -17.77 -7.51 -16.93
C ILE A 142 -18.67 -7.19 -18.12
N VAL A 143 -20.00 -7.22 -17.94
CA VAL A 143 -20.98 -6.97 -19.02
C VAL A 143 -20.74 -5.60 -19.64
N LYS A 144 -20.55 -4.57 -18.82
CA LYS A 144 -20.25 -3.21 -19.31
C LYS A 144 -18.95 -3.15 -20.09
N THR A 145 -17.91 -3.84 -19.63
CA THR A 145 -16.59 -3.83 -20.28
C THR A 145 -16.64 -4.54 -21.63
N VAL A 146 -17.29 -5.71 -21.68
CA VAL A 146 -17.52 -6.48 -22.91
C VAL A 146 -18.36 -5.70 -23.91
N TYR A 147 -19.49 -5.11 -23.47
CA TYR A 147 -20.34 -4.27 -24.31
C TYR A 147 -19.57 -3.07 -24.90
N LYS A 148 -18.78 -2.36 -24.09
CA LYS A 148 -17.97 -1.22 -24.55
C LYS A 148 -16.96 -1.66 -25.60
N ILE A 149 -16.26 -2.76 -25.36
CA ILE A 149 -15.28 -3.34 -26.29
C ILE A 149 -15.93 -3.63 -27.66
N PHE A 150 -17.08 -4.30 -27.68
CA PHE A 150 -17.77 -4.62 -28.93
C PHE A 150 -18.27 -3.38 -29.65
N LYS A 151 -18.79 -2.38 -28.92
CA LYS A 151 -19.35 -1.16 -29.50
C LYS A 151 -18.29 -0.21 -30.06
N THR A 152 -17.17 -0.02 -29.35
CA THR A 152 -16.16 0.98 -29.72
C THR A 152 -14.93 0.39 -30.39
N ARG A 153 -14.74 -0.94 -30.34
CA ARG A 153 -13.53 -1.66 -30.76
C ARG A 153 -12.25 -1.13 -30.11
N GLN A 154 -12.36 -0.44 -28.98
CA GLN A 154 -11.23 0.09 -28.22
C GLN A 154 -10.98 -0.75 -26.97
N PHE A 155 -9.73 -1.18 -26.80
CA PHE A 155 -9.28 -1.98 -25.68
C PHE A 155 -8.29 -1.19 -24.83
N ASN A 156 -8.70 -0.80 -23.62
CA ASN A 156 -7.75 -0.29 -22.63
C ASN A 156 -7.20 -1.48 -21.82
N ILE A 157 -6.26 -2.22 -22.45
CA ILE A 157 -5.66 -3.43 -21.87
C ILE A 157 -5.09 -3.16 -20.47
N PRO A 158 -4.29 -2.10 -20.22
CA PRO A 158 -3.74 -1.85 -18.90
C PRO A 158 -4.81 -1.68 -17.81
N LYS A 159 -5.91 -0.98 -18.12
CA LYS A 159 -7.02 -0.82 -17.18
C LYS A 159 -7.71 -2.14 -16.87
N ILE A 160 -8.05 -2.92 -17.90
CA ILE A 160 -8.75 -4.20 -17.73
C ILE A 160 -7.87 -5.16 -16.95
N ALA A 161 -6.60 -5.29 -17.33
CA ALA A 161 -5.62 -6.13 -16.64
C ALA A 161 -5.46 -5.72 -15.16
N LEU A 162 -5.41 -4.42 -14.87
CA LEU A 162 -5.35 -3.94 -13.48
C LEU A 162 -6.60 -4.33 -12.71
N ILE A 163 -7.81 -3.99 -13.18
CA ILE A 163 -9.05 -4.25 -12.42
C ILE A 163 -9.28 -5.76 -12.24
N SER A 164 -9.12 -6.55 -13.31
CA SER A 164 -9.20 -8.01 -13.23
C SER A 164 -8.13 -8.58 -12.31
N GLY A 165 -6.89 -8.08 -12.40
CA GLY A 165 -5.79 -8.44 -11.52
C GLY A 165 -6.11 -8.17 -10.04
N THR A 166 -6.70 -7.01 -9.73
CA THR A 166 -7.14 -6.65 -8.37
C THR A 166 -8.22 -7.61 -7.86
N TYR A 167 -9.23 -7.94 -8.67
CA TYR A 167 -10.26 -8.92 -8.30
C TYR A 167 -9.64 -10.28 -7.98
N LEU A 168 -8.80 -10.79 -8.87
CA LEU A 168 -8.18 -12.10 -8.73
C LEU A 168 -7.24 -12.12 -7.52
N SER A 169 -6.33 -11.15 -7.41
CA SER A 169 -5.31 -11.15 -6.36
C SER A 169 -5.93 -11.02 -4.98
N TRP A 170 -6.89 -10.11 -4.78
CA TRP A 170 -7.51 -9.92 -3.47
C TRP A 170 -8.46 -11.06 -3.10
N TYR A 171 -9.24 -11.59 -4.06
CA TYR A 171 -10.13 -12.71 -3.77
C TYR A 171 -9.36 -13.99 -3.46
N PHE A 172 -8.39 -14.35 -4.29
CA PHE A 172 -7.60 -15.56 -4.06
C PHE A 172 -6.65 -15.41 -2.87
N GLY A 173 -6.05 -14.23 -2.69
CA GLY A 173 -5.14 -13.94 -1.60
C GLY A 173 -5.81 -13.97 -0.23
N ILE A 174 -7.04 -13.42 -0.10
CA ILE A 174 -7.69 -13.27 1.20
C ILE A 174 -8.83 -14.28 1.42
N VAL A 175 -9.68 -14.50 0.42
CA VAL A 175 -10.96 -15.23 0.59
C VAL A 175 -10.80 -16.72 0.34
N TYR A 176 -10.26 -17.09 -0.83
CA TYR A 176 -10.30 -18.47 -1.33
C TYR A 176 -9.26 -19.39 -0.69
N PHE A 177 -7.96 -19.05 -0.77
CA PHE A 177 -6.91 -19.99 -0.36
C PHE A 177 -6.65 -20.03 1.14
N ASN A 178 -7.00 -18.94 1.87
CA ASN A 178 -6.78 -18.82 3.31
C ASN A 178 -5.36 -19.25 3.75
N ASN A 179 -4.33 -18.79 3.03
CA ASN A 179 -2.95 -19.23 3.22
C ASN A 179 -2.00 -18.02 3.20
N ASP A 180 -1.09 -17.96 4.17
CA ASP A 180 -0.19 -16.83 4.39
C ASP A 180 0.75 -16.53 3.20
N LEU A 181 1.35 -17.57 2.61
CA LEU A 181 2.24 -17.41 1.45
C LEU A 181 1.46 -16.89 0.23
N VAL A 182 0.24 -17.39 0.02
CA VAL A 182 -0.62 -16.95 -1.09
C VAL A 182 -1.09 -15.51 -0.88
N PHE A 183 -1.47 -15.14 0.35
CA PHE A 183 -1.80 -13.76 0.71
C PHE A 183 -0.61 -12.83 0.44
N THR A 184 0.58 -13.19 0.93
CA THR A 184 1.80 -12.40 0.72
C THR A 184 2.11 -12.24 -0.77
N PHE A 185 2.06 -13.31 -1.56
CA PHE A 185 2.34 -13.25 -2.99
C PHE A 185 1.31 -12.39 -3.75
N LEU A 186 0.02 -12.60 -3.51
CA LEU A 186 -1.02 -11.93 -4.28
C LEU A 186 -1.28 -10.50 -3.82
N ASN A 187 -1.22 -10.21 -2.53
CA ASN A 187 -1.55 -8.87 -2.01
C ASN A 187 -0.30 -7.99 -1.85
N VAL A 188 0.75 -8.50 -1.21
CA VAL A 188 1.95 -7.69 -0.90
C VAL A 188 2.79 -7.47 -2.16
N ILE A 189 3.12 -8.54 -2.91
CA ILE A 189 3.99 -8.40 -4.09
C ILE A 189 3.29 -7.64 -5.22
N SER A 190 2.02 -7.96 -5.50
CA SER A 190 1.24 -7.26 -6.54
C SER A 190 0.92 -5.80 -6.19
N HIS A 191 1.20 -5.37 -4.96
CA HIS A 191 1.14 -3.98 -4.53
C HIS A 191 2.52 -3.31 -4.60
N GLY A 192 3.52 -3.88 -3.93
CA GLY A 192 4.83 -3.27 -3.75
C GLY A 192 5.64 -3.14 -5.05
N ILE A 193 5.66 -4.18 -5.91
CA ILE A 193 6.43 -4.12 -7.16
C ILE A 193 5.93 -3.01 -8.10
N PRO A 194 4.62 -2.89 -8.39
CA PRO A 194 4.13 -1.79 -9.21
C PRO A 194 4.48 -0.40 -8.65
N TYR A 195 4.50 -0.23 -7.33
CA TYR A 195 4.86 1.03 -6.69
C TYR A 195 6.36 1.35 -6.86
N ILE A 196 7.23 0.39 -6.57
CA ILE A 196 8.68 0.51 -6.78
C ILE A 196 8.97 0.86 -8.24
N ALA A 197 8.32 0.17 -9.18
CA ALA A 197 8.44 0.43 -10.61
C ALA A 197 7.93 1.83 -10.99
N LEU A 198 6.80 2.27 -10.43
CA LEU A 198 6.25 3.61 -10.65
C LEU A 198 7.24 4.68 -10.19
N ILE A 199 7.81 4.56 -9.00
CA ILE A 199 8.83 5.47 -8.47
C ILE A 199 10.04 5.50 -9.40
N TYR A 200 10.61 4.33 -9.72
CA TYR A 200 11.81 4.27 -10.56
C TYR A 200 11.57 4.92 -11.93
N ILE A 201 10.46 4.58 -12.58
CA ILE A 201 10.14 5.11 -13.91
C ILE A 201 9.92 6.63 -13.86
N ARG A 202 9.15 7.13 -12.88
CA ARG A 202 8.76 8.54 -12.80
C ARG A 202 9.85 9.46 -12.29
N GLU A 203 10.58 9.01 -11.28
CA GLU A 203 11.51 9.86 -10.54
C GLU A 203 12.95 9.69 -10.99
N ILE A 204 13.29 8.59 -11.68
CA ILE A 204 14.64 8.33 -12.18
C ILE A 204 14.64 8.28 -13.71
N LYS A 205 13.90 7.35 -14.32
CA LYS A 205 14.01 7.10 -15.77
C LYS A 205 13.49 8.27 -16.64
N GLN A 206 12.35 8.84 -16.29
CA GLN A 206 11.68 9.88 -17.09
C GLN A 206 12.18 11.30 -16.83
N LYS A 207 12.93 11.55 -15.75
CA LYS A 207 13.49 12.88 -15.48
C LYS A 207 14.75 13.11 -16.32
N GLU A 208 14.91 14.35 -16.75
CA GLU A 208 16.13 14.83 -17.41
C GLU A 208 17.29 14.84 -16.42
N ASP A 209 18.51 14.60 -16.90
CA ASP A 209 19.69 14.44 -16.04
C ASP A 209 20.02 15.69 -15.23
N GLN A 210 19.76 16.87 -15.81
CA GLN A 210 19.89 18.16 -15.13
C GLN A 210 18.99 18.26 -13.89
N ASN A 211 17.83 17.62 -13.90
CA ASN A 211 16.86 17.62 -12.79
C ASN A 211 17.13 16.52 -11.76
N LEU A 212 18.01 15.56 -12.06
CA LEU A 212 18.31 14.42 -11.19
C LEU A 212 19.47 14.70 -10.23
N ASN A 213 20.35 15.65 -10.55
CA ASN A 213 21.57 15.92 -9.75
C ASN A 213 22.31 14.60 -9.46
N ARG A 214 22.51 14.27 -8.16
CA ARG A 214 23.14 13.01 -7.71
C ARG A 214 22.29 11.78 -8.03
N LEU A 215 20.99 11.88 -8.24
CA LEU A 215 20.16 10.71 -8.58
C LEU A 215 20.39 10.19 -10.01
N SER A 216 21.13 10.92 -10.85
CA SER A 216 21.48 10.51 -12.21
C SER A 216 22.23 9.17 -12.25
N LEU A 217 22.98 8.83 -11.20
CA LEU A 217 23.68 7.54 -11.08
C LEU A 217 22.75 6.32 -11.12
N PHE A 218 21.49 6.48 -10.70
CA PHE A 218 20.47 5.41 -10.74
C PHE A 218 19.84 5.18 -12.12
N LYS A 219 20.14 6.04 -13.12
CA LYS A 219 19.55 5.96 -14.46
C LYS A 219 20.29 5.01 -15.41
N SER A 220 21.55 4.72 -15.12
CA SER A 220 22.35 3.76 -15.90
C SER A 220 21.80 2.33 -15.76
N ALA A 221 22.23 1.41 -16.64
CA ALA A 221 21.85 0.00 -16.54
C ALA A 221 22.27 -0.61 -15.18
N PHE A 222 23.45 -0.24 -14.68
CA PHE A 222 23.90 -0.61 -13.33
C PHE A 222 23.13 0.15 -12.23
N GLY A 223 22.65 1.35 -12.53
CA GLY A 223 21.89 2.20 -11.63
C GLY A 223 20.56 1.58 -11.14
N ILE A 224 19.93 0.72 -11.94
CA ILE A 224 18.75 -0.06 -11.50
C ILE A 224 19.14 -0.99 -10.33
N PHE A 225 20.26 -1.70 -10.45
CA PHE A 225 20.72 -2.59 -9.38
C PHE A 225 21.06 -1.81 -8.13
N LEU A 226 21.70 -0.64 -8.28
CA LEU A 226 22.00 0.23 -7.14
C LEU A 226 20.72 0.77 -6.47
N PHE A 227 19.71 1.13 -7.26
CA PHE A 227 18.40 1.56 -6.74
C PHE A 227 17.75 0.46 -5.90
N ILE A 228 17.73 -0.77 -6.43
CA ILE A 228 17.22 -1.95 -5.72
C ILE A 228 18.04 -2.22 -4.46
N LEU A 229 19.37 -2.20 -4.55
CA LEU A 229 20.25 -2.44 -3.42
C LEU A 229 20.00 -1.44 -2.27
N VAL A 230 19.83 -0.15 -2.60
CA VAL A 230 19.55 0.88 -1.59
C VAL A 230 18.23 0.62 -0.87
N ILE A 231 17.14 0.35 -1.59
CA ILE A 231 15.84 0.09 -0.93
C ILE A 231 15.86 -1.22 -0.12
N LEU A 232 16.59 -2.24 -0.60
CA LEU A 232 16.76 -3.50 0.14
C LEU A 232 17.60 -3.32 1.40
N ALA A 233 18.65 -2.50 1.35
CA ALA A 233 19.49 -2.21 2.52
C ALA A 233 18.69 -1.51 3.62
N PHE A 234 17.88 -0.51 3.27
CA PHE A 234 16.98 0.13 4.24
C PHE A 234 15.93 -0.84 4.78
N ALA A 235 15.30 -1.63 3.91
CA ALA A 235 14.29 -2.61 4.32
C ALA A 235 14.85 -3.67 5.26
N PHE A 236 16.04 -4.18 4.96
CA PHE A 236 16.74 -5.13 5.82
C PHE A 236 17.11 -4.50 7.16
N PHE A 237 17.60 -3.25 7.15
CA PHE A 237 17.94 -2.55 8.37
C PHE A 237 16.73 -2.32 9.28
N GLU A 238 15.59 -1.90 8.72
CA GLU A 238 14.34 -1.74 9.50
C GLU A 238 13.89 -3.07 10.11
N GLU A 239 13.83 -4.14 9.31
CA GLU A 239 13.43 -5.47 9.78
C GLU A 239 14.39 -6.00 10.85
N PHE A 240 15.70 -5.78 10.67
CA PHE A 240 16.70 -6.15 11.65
C PHE A 240 16.48 -5.44 12.98
N LEU A 241 16.11 -4.15 12.97
CA LEU A 241 15.76 -3.43 14.20
C LEU A 241 14.50 -4.01 14.85
N TRP A 242 13.47 -4.34 14.08
CA TRP A 242 12.27 -5.00 14.60
C TRP A 242 12.59 -6.34 15.26
N GLU A 243 13.41 -7.15 14.61
CA GLU A 243 13.80 -8.48 15.06
C GLU A 243 14.60 -8.45 16.37
N ILE A 244 15.61 -7.58 16.50
CA ILE A 244 16.46 -7.55 17.71
C ILE A 244 15.84 -6.80 18.91
N LEU A 245 14.85 -5.94 18.65
CA LEU A 245 14.27 -5.05 19.67
C LEU A 245 12.87 -5.47 20.12
N VAL A 246 12.10 -6.14 19.25
CA VAL A 246 10.67 -6.42 19.49
C VAL A 246 10.35 -7.90 19.29
N TRP A 247 10.57 -8.46 18.10
CA TRP A 247 10.04 -9.79 17.73
C TRP A 247 10.84 -10.95 18.34
N ASN A 248 12.16 -10.91 18.24
CA ASN A 248 13.06 -11.93 18.78
C ASN A 248 12.71 -13.35 18.29
N GLU A 249 12.43 -13.52 17.00
CA GLU A 249 11.93 -14.77 16.41
C GLU A 249 13.02 -15.63 15.75
N HIS A 250 14.01 -15.00 15.11
CA HIS A 250 14.92 -15.64 14.15
C HIS A 250 16.39 -15.57 14.55
N PHE A 251 16.87 -14.43 15.08
CA PHE A 251 18.26 -14.28 15.47
C PHE A 251 18.47 -14.63 16.92
N SER A 252 19.70 -14.90 17.36
CA SER A 252 20.04 -15.08 18.78
C SER A 252 20.57 -13.79 19.43
N LEU A 253 20.69 -12.71 18.64
CA LEU A 253 21.16 -11.39 19.08
C LEU A 253 19.96 -10.57 19.55
N HIS A 254 19.51 -10.81 20.77
CA HIS A 254 18.38 -10.09 21.35
C HIS A 254 18.86 -9.01 22.31
N LEU A 255 18.34 -7.80 22.16
CA LEU A 255 18.49 -6.77 23.17
C LEU A 255 17.34 -6.93 24.18
N ASN A 256 17.68 -7.22 25.44
CA ASN A 256 16.69 -7.34 26.52
C ASN A 256 16.09 -5.96 26.86
N VAL A 257 15.17 -5.49 26.02
CA VAL A 257 14.42 -4.25 26.22
C VAL A 257 13.21 -4.55 27.11
N SER A 258 13.03 -3.78 28.19
CA SER A 258 11.84 -3.90 29.04
C SER A 258 10.57 -3.59 28.24
N LEU A 259 9.49 -4.32 28.52
CA LEU A 259 8.17 -4.09 27.92
C LEU A 259 7.66 -2.65 28.14
N ASP A 260 8.08 -1.98 29.22
CA ASP A 260 7.72 -0.59 29.50
C ASP A 260 8.23 0.38 28.42
N TRP A 261 9.30 0.01 27.70
CA TRP A 261 9.84 0.81 26.60
C TRP A 261 9.10 0.60 25.28
N PHE A 262 8.29 -0.45 25.14
CA PHE A 262 7.58 -0.74 23.89
C PHE A 262 6.61 0.38 23.52
N GLN A 263 6.05 1.08 24.51
CA GLN A 263 5.18 2.24 24.28
C GLN A 263 5.85 3.40 23.54
N PHE A 264 7.19 3.46 23.55
CA PHE A 264 7.96 4.44 22.79
C PHE A 264 8.58 3.81 21.55
N LEU A 265 9.09 2.59 21.69
CA LEU A 265 9.87 1.91 20.67
C LEU A 265 9.01 1.44 19.49
N VAL A 266 7.87 0.79 19.76
CA VAL A 266 6.98 0.29 18.71
C VAL A 266 6.44 1.45 17.86
N PRO A 267 5.91 2.55 18.45
CA PRO A 267 5.53 3.73 17.67
C PRO A 267 6.67 4.35 16.87
N LEU A 268 7.90 4.33 17.38
CA LEU A 268 9.07 4.86 16.68
C LEU A 268 9.43 4.00 15.46
N LEU A 269 9.46 2.69 15.62
CA LEU A 269 9.79 1.75 14.54
C LEU A 269 8.71 1.73 13.43
N VAL A 270 7.45 2.06 13.74
CA VAL A 270 6.36 2.18 12.75
C VAL A 270 6.44 3.48 11.92
N VAL A 271 7.21 4.48 12.34
CA VAL A 271 7.25 5.81 11.68
C VAL A 271 7.51 5.71 10.17
N PRO A 272 8.49 4.95 9.65
CA PRO A 272 8.72 4.86 8.20
C PRO A 272 7.47 4.40 7.43
N GLN A 273 6.84 3.33 7.92
CA GLN A 273 5.67 2.73 7.30
C GLN A 273 4.43 3.63 7.36
N LEU A 274 4.10 4.17 8.53
CA LEU A 274 2.95 5.08 8.68
C LEU A 274 3.17 6.40 7.91
N THR A 275 4.40 6.92 7.91
CA THR A 275 4.77 8.10 7.13
C THR A 275 4.51 7.85 5.64
N HIS A 276 4.93 6.70 5.12
CA HIS A 276 4.70 6.33 3.73
C HIS A 276 3.20 6.28 3.40
N TYR A 277 2.40 5.58 4.23
CA TYR A 277 0.95 5.46 4.01
C TYR A 277 0.25 6.82 3.93
N LEU A 278 0.64 7.75 4.81
CA LEU A 278 0.09 9.10 4.85
C LEU A 278 0.62 9.97 3.70
N LEU A 279 1.93 9.95 3.43
CA LEU A 279 2.55 10.78 2.39
C LEU A 279 2.09 10.41 0.99
N ASP A 280 1.84 9.13 0.71
CA ASP A 280 1.46 8.67 -0.63
C ASP A 280 0.22 9.40 -1.16
N GLY A 281 -0.74 9.70 -0.27
CA GLY A 281 -1.94 10.47 -0.58
C GLY A 281 -1.69 11.91 -1.03
N PHE A 282 -0.50 12.47 -0.80
CA PHE A 282 -0.13 13.86 -1.12
C PHE A 282 0.91 13.98 -2.23
N ILE A 283 1.91 13.10 -2.28
CA ILE A 283 3.07 13.23 -3.17
C ILE A 283 2.73 13.03 -4.65
N TRP A 284 1.64 12.31 -4.95
CA TRP A 284 1.15 12.08 -6.32
C TRP A 284 0.12 13.08 -6.81
N ARG A 285 -0.37 13.99 -5.94
CA ARG A 285 -1.34 15.01 -6.36
C ARG A 285 -0.64 16.02 -7.27
N LYS A 286 -1.24 16.27 -8.44
CA LYS A 286 -0.81 17.39 -9.28
C LYS A 286 -1.10 18.70 -8.54
N PRO A 287 -0.17 19.68 -8.53
CA PRO A 287 -0.47 21.00 -8.01
C PRO A 287 -1.67 21.56 -8.77
N LYS A 288 -2.67 22.09 -8.06
CA LYS A 288 -3.74 22.85 -8.69
C LYS A 288 -3.07 24.03 -9.40
N LYS A 289 -3.33 24.20 -10.70
CA LYS A 289 -3.01 25.46 -11.36
C LYS A 289 -3.83 26.51 -10.62
N VAL A 290 -3.15 27.41 -9.91
CA VAL A 290 -3.77 28.65 -9.47
C VAL A 290 -3.89 29.45 -10.77
N ASN A 291 -5.13 29.58 -11.26
CA ASN A 291 -5.44 30.51 -12.33
C ASN A 291 -5.42 31.93 -11.78
#